data_AF-A0AAD7J2L7-F1
#
_entry.id   AF-A0AAD7J2L7-F1
#
_cell.length_a   1.000
_cell.length_b   1.000
_cell.length_c   1.000
_cell.angle_alpha   90.00
_cell.angle_beta   90.00
_cell.angle_gamma   90.00
#
_symmetry.space_group_name_H-M   'P 1'
#
loop_
_entity.id
_entity.type
_entity.pdbx_description
1 polymer ?
#
loop_
_entity_poly.entity_id
_entity_poly.type
_entity_poly.pdbx_seq_one_letter_code
_entity_poly.pdbx_strand_id
1 'polypeptide(L)'
;TLFPNLTPGHSLYFTEYVQQLFPLFGPNQTEAVASNYQSFGSPLDQVNAIMGESTFICPTYNLLRAFPGKSYKGEYAVPPALHADDMFYYFPSFTFSGLSKSFNNTTFTNAFTQGFLSFVVHLDPDDKLRPSITPEWPTWAPTETEMVFNRTEGGVPSIAGVPTWNTLLGRCKCVLLASFFLVQWLISTGRFWKSLIKLTAQ
;
A
#
# COMPACT_ATOMS: atom_id res chain seq x y z
N THR A 1 -21.57 -16.12 1.47
CA THR A 1 -20.48 -16.23 2.45
C THR A 1 -19.18 -15.96 1.72
N LEU A 2 -18.54 -14.82 2.00
CA LEU A 2 -17.44 -14.28 1.17
C LEU A 2 -16.08 -14.96 1.36
N PHE A 3 -15.98 -15.96 2.24
CA PHE A 3 -14.80 -16.80 2.37
C PHE A 3 -15.27 -18.25 2.64
N PRO A 4 -15.10 -19.20 1.71
CA PRO A 4 -15.26 -20.61 2.04
C PRO A 4 -14.19 -21.01 3.07
N ASN A 5 -14.56 -21.86 4.03
CA ASN A 5 -13.69 -22.40 5.09
C ASN A 5 -12.32 -22.84 4.53
N LEU A 6 -11.27 -22.08 4.82
CA LEU A 6 -9.90 -22.41 4.43
C LEU A 6 -9.28 -23.35 5.48
N THR A 7 -9.35 -24.65 5.26
CA THR A 7 -8.62 -25.67 6.05
C THR A 7 -7.24 -25.96 5.44
N PRO A 8 -6.24 -26.43 6.23
CA PRO A 8 -4.89 -26.68 5.72
C PRO A 8 -4.84 -27.89 4.75
N GLY A 9 -4.34 -27.67 3.53
CA GLY A 9 -4.15 -28.72 2.49
C GLY A 9 -4.36 -28.30 1.03
N HIS A 10 -4.40 -26.99 0.73
CA HIS A 10 -5.27 -26.46 -0.32
C HIS A 10 -4.59 -25.52 -1.35
N SER A 11 -3.51 -25.95 -2.02
CA SER A 11 -2.96 -25.17 -3.14
C SER A 11 -3.99 -24.90 -4.25
N LEU A 12 -4.92 -25.85 -4.49
CA LEU A 12 -6.01 -25.69 -5.45
C LEU A 12 -6.97 -24.55 -5.07
N TYR A 13 -7.24 -24.33 -3.78
CA TYR A 13 -8.16 -23.27 -3.34
C TYR A 13 -7.55 -21.89 -3.46
N PHE A 14 -6.23 -21.77 -3.30
CA PHE A 14 -5.58 -20.48 -3.50
C PHE A 14 -5.53 -20.12 -5.00
N THR A 15 -5.16 -21.05 -5.88
CA THR A 15 -5.24 -20.83 -7.34
C THR A 15 -6.68 -20.47 -7.77
N GLU A 16 -7.70 -21.15 -7.24
CA GLU A 16 -9.11 -20.79 -7.46
C GLU A 16 -9.44 -19.38 -6.96
N TYR A 17 -8.93 -19.00 -5.79
CA TYR A 17 -9.09 -17.65 -5.26
C TYR A 17 -8.43 -16.61 -6.16
N VAL A 18 -7.23 -16.88 -6.68
CA VAL A 18 -6.56 -16.01 -7.67
C VAL A 18 -7.43 -15.88 -8.92
N GLN A 19 -8.03 -16.96 -9.42
CA GLN A 19 -8.93 -16.92 -10.57
C GLN A 19 -10.18 -16.06 -10.30
N GLN A 20 -10.73 -16.12 -9.09
CA GLN A 20 -11.87 -15.29 -8.70
C GLN A 20 -11.50 -13.81 -8.58
N LEU A 21 -10.31 -13.52 -8.05
CA LEU A 21 -9.79 -12.16 -7.94
C LEU A 21 -9.46 -11.57 -9.32
N PHE A 22 -9.02 -12.41 -10.26
CA PHE A 22 -8.68 -12.02 -11.63
C PHE A 22 -9.43 -12.87 -12.66
N PRO A 23 -10.74 -12.64 -12.86
CA PRO A 23 -11.59 -13.51 -13.68
C PRO A 23 -11.22 -13.53 -15.16
N LEU A 24 -10.37 -12.60 -15.62
CA LEU A 24 -9.90 -12.53 -17.00
C LEU A 24 -8.59 -13.30 -17.23
N PHE A 25 -7.97 -13.85 -16.20
CA PHE A 25 -6.74 -14.63 -16.36
C PHE A 25 -7.06 -16.01 -16.92
N GLY A 26 -6.23 -16.47 -17.85
CA GLY A 26 -6.22 -17.88 -18.26
C GLY A 26 -5.50 -18.76 -17.24
N PRO A 27 -5.66 -20.10 -17.31
CA PRO A 27 -5.10 -21.03 -16.32
C PRO A 27 -3.60 -20.83 -16.05
N ASN A 28 -2.79 -20.59 -17.09
CA ASN A 28 -1.35 -20.38 -16.96
C ASN A 28 -1.00 -19.09 -16.20
N GLN A 29 -1.79 -18.02 -16.40
CA GLN A 29 -1.58 -16.74 -15.70
C GLN A 29 -1.97 -16.87 -14.23
N THR A 30 -3.10 -17.51 -13.97
CA THR A 30 -3.59 -17.78 -12.61
C THR A 30 -2.58 -18.59 -11.81
N GLU A 31 -2.07 -19.69 -12.38
CA GLU A 31 -1.08 -20.54 -11.72
C GLU A 31 0.26 -19.80 -11.49
N ALA A 32 0.70 -19.00 -12.47
CA ALA A 32 1.93 -18.20 -12.34
C ALA A 32 1.80 -17.15 -11.21
N VAL A 33 0.66 -16.47 -11.12
CA VAL A 33 0.39 -15.52 -10.03
C VAL A 33 0.28 -16.25 -8.69
N ALA A 34 -0.46 -17.35 -8.62
CA ALA A 34 -0.60 -18.14 -7.39
C ALA A 34 0.75 -18.63 -6.86
N SER A 35 1.64 -19.06 -7.76
CA SER A 35 2.99 -19.52 -7.43
C SER A 35 3.84 -18.46 -6.73
N ASN A 36 3.63 -17.17 -7.02
CA ASN A 36 4.38 -16.07 -6.40
C ASN A 36 4.04 -15.85 -4.92
N TYR A 37 2.96 -16.44 -4.42
CA TYR A 37 2.54 -16.31 -3.02
C TYR A 37 2.75 -17.59 -2.20
N GLN A 38 3.29 -18.67 -2.78
CA GLN A 38 3.47 -19.96 -2.09
C GLN A 38 4.34 -19.87 -0.82
N SER A 39 5.23 -18.87 -0.72
CA SER A 39 6.08 -18.67 0.47
C SER A 39 5.36 -17.97 1.63
N PHE A 40 4.15 -17.45 1.43
CA PHE A 40 3.35 -16.88 2.51
C PHE A 40 2.72 -18.00 3.34
N GLY A 41 2.75 -17.84 4.67
CA GLY A 41 2.49 -18.88 5.65
C GLY A 41 1.20 -19.67 5.44
N SER A 42 0.10 -19.24 6.05
CA SER A 42 -1.19 -19.90 5.91
C SER A 42 -1.88 -19.52 4.58
N PRO A 43 -2.87 -20.31 4.10
CA PRO A 43 -3.70 -19.90 2.97
C PRO A 43 -4.38 -18.55 3.16
N LEU A 44 -4.74 -18.19 4.41
CA LEU A 44 -5.30 -16.88 4.72
C LEU A 44 -4.27 -15.76 4.54
N ASP A 45 -3.01 -16.00 4.89
CA ASP A 45 -1.92 -15.03 4.65
C ASP A 45 -1.69 -14.81 3.16
N GLN A 46 -1.78 -15.88 2.35
CA GLN A 46 -1.70 -15.79 0.89
C GLN A 46 -2.84 -14.94 0.31
N VAL A 47 -4.08 -15.20 0.75
CA VAL A 47 -5.28 -14.45 0.35
C VAL A 47 -5.15 -12.96 0.73
N ASN A 48 -4.75 -12.67 1.96
CA ASN A 48 -4.56 -11.30 2.43
C ASN A 48 -3.46 -10.58 1.66
N ALA A 49 -2.34 -11.26 1.41
CA ALA A 49 -1.21 -10.71 0.67
C ALA A 49 -1.60 -10.35 -0.77
N ILE A 50 -2.17 -11.28 -1.54
CA ILE A 50 -2.53 -11.00 -2.93
C ILE A 50 -3.65 -9.96 -3.05
N MET A 51 -4.64 -9.96 -2.14
CA MET A 51 -5.71 -8.97 -2.13
C MET A 51 -5.14 -7.57 -1.84
N GLY A 52 -4.34 -7.42 -0.79
CA GLY A 52 -3.73 -6.14 -0.41
C GLY A 52 -2.74 -5.63 -1.46
N GLU A 53 -1.92 -6.54 -2.00
CA GLU A 53 -0.92 -6.19 -2.99
C GLU A 53 -1.55 -5.74 -4.30
N SER A 54 -2.51 -6.51 -4.82
CA SER A 54 -3.16 -6.19 -6.10
C SER A 54 -4.05 -4.94 -6.05
N THR A 55 -4.67 -4.67 -4.90
CA THR A 55 -5.63 -3.57 -4.77
C THR A 55 -4.96 -2.26 -4.40
N PHE A 56 -3.96 -2.27 -3.52
CA PHE A 56 -3.39 -1.04 -2.92
C PHE A 56 -1.88 -0.91 -3.17
N ILE A 57 -1.10 -1.93 -2.79
CA ILE A 57 0.36 -1.78 -2.70
C ILE A 57 0.99 -1.69 -4.10
N CYS A 58 0.66 -2.60 -5.01
CA CYS A 58 1.22 -2.63 -6.36
C CYS A 58 0.80 -1.45 -7.24
N PRO A 59 -0.46 -1.01 -7.24
CA PRO A 59 -0.85 0.23 -7.89
C PRO A 59 -0.09 1.46 -7.36
N THR A 60 0.25 1.49 -6.06
CA THR A 60 1.06 2.59 -5.49
C THR A 60 2.44 2.69 -6.16
N TYR A 61 3.10 1.57 -6.46
CA TYR A 61 4.38 1.60 -7.19
C TYR A 61 4.26 2.07 -8.65
N ASN A 62 3.09 1.97 -9.28
CA ASN A 62 2.87 2.60 -10.59
C ASN A 62 2.78 4.12 -10.47
N LEU A 63 2.08 4.61 -9.43
CA LEU A 63 2.00 6.05 -9.16
C LEU A 63 3.39 6.63 -8.86
N LEU A 64 4.18 5.96 -8.02
CA LEU A 64 5.54 6.42 -7.70
C LEU A 64 6.44 6.48 -8.94
N ARG A 65 6.35 5.48 -9.83
CA ARG A 65 7.10 5.47 -11.10
C ARG A 65 6.63 6.53 -12.11
N ALA A 66 5.37 6.96 -12.04
CA ALA A 66 4.85 8.01 -12.91
C ALA A 66 5.35 9.41 -12.54
N PHE A 67 5.83 9.61 -11.30
CA PHE A 67 6.29 10.91 -10.79
C PHE A 67 7.71 10.83 -10.21
N PRO A 68 8.72 10.44 -11.02
CA PRO A 68 10.08 10.27 -10.54
C PRO A 68 10.65 11.58 -9.98
N GLY A 69 11.33 11.50 -8.83
CA GLY A 69 11.87 12.67 -8.13
C GLY A 69 10.82 13.64 -7.57
N LYS A 70 9.54 13.26 -7.56
CA LYS A 70 8.43 14.11 -7.06
C LYS A 70 7.46 13.38 -6.13
N SER A 71 7.75 12.13 -5.78
CA SER A 71 6.85 11.30 -4.98
C SER A 71 7.59 10.63 -3.84
N TYR A 72 6.97 10.63 -2.68
CA TYR A 72 7.45 10.01 -1.44
C TYR A 72 6.58 8.80 -1.12
N LYS A 73 7.17 7.71 -0.65
CA LYS A 73 6.42 6.52 -0.21
C LYS A 73 6.51 6.39 1.30
N GLY A 74 5.35 6.25 1.96
CA GLY A 74 5.24 5.95 3.38
C GLY A 74 4.36 4.73 3.61
N GLU A 75 4.72 3.92 4.58
CA GLU A 75 3.98 2.72 4.99
C GLU A 75 3.61 2.83 6.48
N TYR A 76 2.31 2.69 6.77
CA TYR A 76 1.86 2.46 8.14
C TYR A 76 1.96 0.97 8.46
N ALA A 77 2.80 0.62 9.43
CA ALA A 77 3.16 -0.76 9.74
C ALA A 77 2.95 -1.13 11.22
N VAL A 78 2.25 -0.30 12.00
CA VAL A 78 1.92 -0.62 13.40
C VAL A 78 0.89 -1.76 13.44
N PRO A 79 1.21 -2.93 14.03
CA PRO A 79 0.29 -4.08 14.03
C PRO A 79 -1.04 -3.76 14.71
N PRO A 80 -2.18 -4.26 14.18
CA PRO A 80 -2.29 -5.21 13.07
C PRO A 80 -2.15 -4.61 11.65
N ALA A 81 -1.94 -3.30 11.52
CA ALA A 81 -1.76 -2.58 10.25
C ALA A 81 -2.89 -2.87 9.24
N LEU A 82 -4.13 -2.85 9.72
CA LEU A 82 -5.28 -3.08 8.86
C LEU A 82 -5.55 -1.87 7.97
N HIS A 83 -6.29 -2.10 6.89
CA HIS A 83 -6.75 -1.04 6.01
C HIS A 83 -7.49 0.04 6.82
N ALA A 84 -7.10 1.30 6.63
CA ALA A 84 -7.61 2.49 7.30
C ALA A 84 -7.21 2.69 8.77
N ASP A 85 -6.37 1.85 9.37
CA ASP A 85 -5.87 2.07 10.74
C ASP A 85 -5.05 3.36 10.88
N ASP A 86 -4.47 3.84 9.78
CA ASP A 86 -3.71 5.09 9.71
C ASP A 86 -4.59 6.35 9.79
N MET A 87 -5.90 6.23 9.48
CA MET A 87 -6.85 7.36 9.52
C MET A 87 -6.89 8.09 10.87
N PHE A 88 -6.76 7.34 11.96
CA PHE A 88 -6.80 7.91 13.31
C PHE A 88 -5.60 8.78 13.66
N TYR A 89 -4.54 8.76 12.84
CA TYR A 89 -3.38 9.63 13.01
C TYR A 89 -3.50 10.91 12.18
N TYR A 90 -4.11 10.86 10.98
CA TYR A 90 -4.42 12.07 10.21
C TYR A 90 -5.53 12.89 10.87
N PHE A 91 -6.52 12.22 11.46
CA PHE A 91 -7.72 12.86 12.02
C PHE A 91 -7.89 12.50 13.51
N PRO A 92 -7.20 13.18 14.44
CA PRO A 92 -7.21 12.83 15.87
C PRO A 92 -8.58 12.88 16.55
N SER A 93 -9.52 13.64 16.00
CA SER A 93 -10.91 13.73 16.48
C SER A 93 -11.85 12.72 15.83
N PHE A 94 -11.38 11.97 14.82
CA PHE A 94 -12.17 10.95 14.17
C PHE A 94 -12.30 9.72 15.08
N THR A 95 -13.53 9.29 15.29
CA THR A 95 -13.85 8.02 15.93
C THR A 95 -14.83 7.28 15.03
N PHE A 96 -14.63 5.98 14.85
CA PHE A 96 -15.51 5.15 14.02
C PHE A 96 -15.93 3.92 14.83
N SER A 97 -17.22 3.83 15.18
CA SER A 97 -17.75 2.70 15.96
C SER A 97 -16.98 2.42 17.27
N GLY A 98 -16.46 3.46 17.92
CA GLY A 98 -15.65 3.33 19.14
C GLY A 98 -14.18 2.91 18.91
N LEU A 99 -13.76 2.71 17.66
CA LEU A 99 -12.37 2.47 17.31
C LEU A 99 -11.54 3.76 17.41
N SER A 100 -10.27 3.58 17.79
CA SER A 100 -9.28 4.65 17.94
C SER A 100 -7.89 4.13 17.53
N LYS A 101 -6.87 4.99 17.64
CA LYS A 101 -5.47 4.65 17.31
C LYS A 101 -5.04 3.33 17.96
N SER A 102 -4.58 2.38 17.15
CA SER A 102 -4.04 1.10 17.65
C SER A 102 -2.77 1.29 18.49
N PHE A 103 -2.05 2.40 18.31
CA PHE A 103 -0.89 2.78 19.10
C PHE A 103 -0.99 4.23 19.58
N ASN A 104 -1.46 4.40 20.83
CA ASN A 104 -1.58 5.70 21.45
C ASN A 104 -0.23 6.20 22.01
N ASN A 105 0.64 6.69 21.11
CA ASN A 105 1.94 7.26 21.44
C ASN A 105 2.11 8.63 20.79
N THR A 106 2.37 9.66 21.59
CA THR A 106 2.50 11.04 21.12
C THR A 106 3.71 11.23 20.21
N THR A 107 4.84 10.61 20.52
CA THR A 107 6.05 10.69 19.69
C THR A 107 5.82 10.08 18.31
N PHE A 108 5.16 8.92 18.25
CA PHE A 108 4.75 8.31 16.98
C PHE A 108 3.75 9.19 16.23
N THR A 109 2.69 9.65 16.91
CA THR A 109 1.65 10.51 16.29
C THR A 109 2.28 11.77 15.68
N ASN A 110 3.21 12.39 16.39
CA ASN A 110 3.93 13.57 15.90
C ASN A 110 4.78 13.21 14.68
N ALA A 111 5.58 12.14 14.75
CA ALA A 111 6.44 11.76 13.63
C ALA A 111 5.64 11.40 12.36
N PHE A 112 4.56 10.63 12.51
CA PHE A 112 3.65 10.30 11.42
C PHE A 112 3.02 11.58 10.83
N THR A 113 2.27 12.32 11.64
CA THR A 113 1.46 13.46 11.17
C THR A 113 2.32 14.61 10.63
N GLN A 114 3.47 14.91 11.26
CA GLN A 114 4.32 16.02 10.84
C GLN A 114 4.88 15.82 9.43
N GLY A 115 5.22 14.60 9.02
CA GLY A 115 5.71 14.36 7.65
C GLY A 115 4.67 14.74 6.59
N PHE A 116 3.41 14.30 6.78
CA PHE A 116 2.33 14.63 5.84
C PHE A 116 1.95 16.11 5.87
N LEU A 117 1.88 16.74 7.05
CA LEU A 117 1.58 18.18 7.14
C LEU A 117 2.70 19.03 6.52
N SER A 118 3.97 18.64 6.70
CA SER A 118 5.11 19.32 6.07
C SER A 118 5.03 19.22 4.56
N PHE A 119 4.71 18.04 4.02
CA PHE A 119 4.45 17.89 2.58
C PHE A 119 3.28 18.76 2.09
N VAL A 120 2.18 18.87 2.84
CA VAL A 120 1.04 19.72 2.43
C VAL A 120 1.42 21.20 2.34
N VAL A 121 2.28 21.69 3.24
CA VAL A 121 2.66 23.11 3.29
C VAL A 121 3.85 23.43 2.36
N HIS A 122 4.84 22.55 2.29
CA HIS A 122 6.12 22.80 1.62
C HIS A 122 6.38 21.94 0.39
N LEU A 123 5.49 20.97 0.08
CA LEU A 123 5.70 19.94 -0.95
C LEU A 123 6.92 19.04 -0.67
N ASP A 124 7.42 19.05 0.56
CA ASP A 124 8.57 18.28 1.03
C ASP A 124 8.34 17.81 2.49
N PRO A 125 8.33 16.50 2.79
CA PRO A 125 8.18 16.00 4.16
C PRO A 125 9.38 16.33 5.07
N ASP A 126 10.55 16.65 4.51
CA ASP A 126 11.76 16.98 5.28
C ASP A 126 11.86 18.47 5.65
N ASP A 127 11.08 19.34 5.01
CA ASP A 127 10.90 20.73 5.45
C ASP A 127 9.92 20.79 6.64
N LYS A 128 10.40 20.34 7.80
CA LYS A 128 9.57 20.04 8.96
C LYS A 128 8.92 21.29 9.57
N LEU A 129 7.59 21.30 9.64
CA LEU A 129 6.83 22.32 10.39
C LEU A 129 7.17 22.35 11.89
N ARG A 130 7.49 21.18 12.46
CA ARG A 130 7.92 21.03 13.86
C ARG A 130 8.94 19.88 13.98
N PRO A 131 9.84 19.91 14.96
CA PRO A 131 10.75 18.81 15.22
C PRO A 131 10.02 17.47 15.42
N SER A 132 10.53 16.42 14.81
CA SER A 132 10.02 15.05 14.93
C SER A 132 11.16 14.03 14.75
N ILE A 133 10.92 12.79 15.20
CA ILE A 133 11.88 11.68 15.08
C ILE A 133 11.92 11.04 13.68
N THR A 134 11.07 11.48 12.74
CA THR A 134 11.11 10.97 11.35
C THR A 134 12.47 11.31 10.75
N PRO A 135 13.24 10.33 10.26
CA PRO A 135 14.51 10.61 9.58
C PRO A 135 14.26 11.26 8.22
N GLU A 136 15.33 11.56 7.48
CA GLU A 136 15.24 12.03 6.10
C GLU A 136 14.34 11.09 5.29
N TRP A 137 13.41 11.67 4.56
CA TRP A 137 12.43 10.96 3.76
C TRP A 137 12.67 11.28 2.28
N PRO A 138 13.57 10.53 1.62
CA PRO A 138 13.88 10.80 0.22
C PRO A 138 12.68 10.51 -0.68
N THR A 139 12.66 11.17 -1.84
CA THR A 139 11.75 10.77 -2.92
C THR A 139 12.00 9.31 -3.28
N TRP A 140 10.93 8.54 -3.47
CA TRP A 140 11.01 7.09 -3.70
C TRP A 140 11.86 6.74 -4.93
N ALA A 141 11.73 7.47 -6.05
CA ALA A 141 12.66 7.33 -7.17
C ALA A 141 13.68 8.47 -7.12
N PRO A 142 15.00 8.19 -7.19
CA PRO A 142 15.64 6.95 -7.66
C PRO A 142 16.09 5.96 -6.57
N THR A 143 15.84 6.25 -5.29
CA THR A 143 16.42 5.48 -4.16
C THR A 143 15.71 4.16 -3.88
N GLU A 144 14.52 3.98 -4.44
CA GLU A 144 13.51 2.97 -4.09
C GLU A 144 13.33 2.83 -2.57
N THR A 145 13.42 3.95 -1.84
CA THR A 145 13.30 3.98 -0.37
C THR A 145 11.89 4.41 0.04
N GLU A 146 11.34 3.72 1.04
CA GLU A 146 10.05 4.03 1.65
C GLU A 146 10.18 4.26 3.15
N MET A 147 9.41 5.20 3.69
CA MET A 147 9.38 5.50 5.11
C MET A 147 8.41 4.58 5.83
N VAL A 148 8.90 3.69 6.67
CA VAL A 148 8.08 2.77 7.46
C VAL A 148 7.80 3.37 8.82
N PHE A 149 6.52 3.50 9.16
CA PHE A 149 6.04 3.96 10.45
C PHE A 149 5.53 2.77 11.28
N ASN A 150 6.36 2.28 12.19
CA ASN A 150 6.08 1.10 13.02
C ASN A 150 6.36 1.36 14.51
N ARG A 151 6.28 0.31 15.31
CA ARG A 151 6.74 0.23 16.70
C ARG A 151 7.51 -1.07 16.94
N THR A 152 8.40 -1.06 17.92
CA THR A 152 9.06 -2.28 18.42
C THR A 152 8.08 -3.12 19.24
N GLU A 153 8.46 -4.36 19.55
CA GLU A 153 7.71 -5.24 20.46
C GLU A 153 7.52 -4.60 21.85
N GLY A 154 8.53 -3.84 22.31
CA GLY A 154 8.47 -3.06 23.55
C GLY A 154 7.59 -1.81 23.48
N GLY A 155 6.88 -1.57 22.36
CA GLY A 155 5.97 -0.43 22.21
C GLY A 155 6.67 0.91 21.99
N VAL A 156 7.91 0.90 21.51
CA VAL A 156 8.69 2.11 21.19
C VAL A 156 8.49 2.47 19.72
N PRO A 157 8.25 3.73 19.34
CA PRO A 157 8.19 4.13 17.93
C PRO A 157 9.44 3.68 17.16
N SER A 158 9.24 3.06 16.00
CA SER A 158 10.30 2.63 15.09
C SER A 158 9.99 3.19 13.71
N ILE A 159 10.72 4.23 13.32
CA ILE A 159 10.46 4.98 12.09
C ILE A 159 11.76 5.05 11.31
N ALA A 160 11.75 4.49 10.11
CA ALA A 160 12.97 4.35 9.31
C ALA A 160 12.67 4.32 7.82
N GLY A 161 13.58 4.91 7.04
CA GLY A 161 13.66 4.64 5.61
C GLY A 161 14.19 3.22 5.37
N VAL A 162 13.47 2.43 4.59
CA VAL A 162 13.88 1.09 4.18
C VAL A 162 13.85 0.96 2.66
N PRO A 163 14.73 0.15 2.05
CA PRO A 163 14.61 -0.14 0.63
C PRO A 163 13.34 -0.96 0.37
N THR A 164 12.63 -0.60 -0.69
CA THR A 164 11.53 -1.41 -1.19
C THR A 164 12.04 -2.80 -1.60
N TRP A 165 11.34 -3.82 -1.14
CA TRP A 165 11.76 -5.20 -1.34
C TRP A 165 11.65 -5.62 -2.82
N ASN A 166 12.75 -6.11 -3.39
CA ASN A 166 12.77 -6.62 -4.76
C ASN A 166 11.76 -7.76 -5.00
N THR A 167 11.51 -8.58 -3.98
CA THR A 167 10.52 -9.66 -4.04
C THR A 167 9.09 -9.10 -4.19
N LEU A 168 8.75 -8.03 -3.47
CA LEU A 168 7.48 -7.32 -3.61
C LEU A 168 7.35 -6.69 -5.00
N LEU A 169 8.40 -6.00 -5.49
CA LEU A 169 8.39 -5.44 -6.85
C LEU A 169 8.25 -6.53 -7.93
N GLY A 170 8.82 -7.71 -7.72
CA GLY A 170 8.63 -8.88 -8.56
C GLY A 170 7.17 -9.32 -8.63
N ARG A 171 6.51 -9.48 -7.48
CA ARG A 171 5.07 -9.81 -7.41
C ARG A 171 4.22 -8.72 -8.07
N CYS A 172 4.51 -7.46 -7.83
CA CYS A 172 3.79 -6.35 -8.43
C CYS A 172 3.89 -6.34 -9.95
N LYS A 173 5.05 -6.65 -10.54
CA LYS A 173 5.17 -6.81 -12.00
C LYS A 173 4.27 -7.94 -12.51
N CYS A 174 4.22 -9.08 -11.81
CA CYS A 174 3.41 -10.23 -12.19
C CYS A 174 1.90 -9.92 -12.18
N VAL A 175 1.41 -9.34 -11.08
CA VAL A 175 -0.01 -8.98 -10.94
C VAL A 175 -0.41 -7.90 -11.94
N LEU A 176 0.41 -6.86 -12.12
CA LEU A 176 0.07 -5.72 -12.98
C LEU A 176 0.07 -6.08 -14.48
N LEU A 177 1.04 -6.88 -14.94
CA LEU A 177 1.07 -7.36 -16.33
C LEU A 177 -0.19 -8.16 -16.67
N ALA A 178 -0.77 -8.81 -15.68
CA ALA A 178 -1.98 -9.56 -15.83
C ALA A 178 -3.25 -8.67 -15.67
N SER A 179 -3.23 -7.64 -14.80
CA SER A 179 -4.36 -6.72 -14.56
C SER A 179 -4.58 -5.60 -15.59
N PHE A 180 -3.80 -5.52 -16.68
CA PHE A 180 -3.93 -4.46 -17.71
C PHE A 180 -5.33 -4.33 -18.35
N PHE A 181 -6.24 -5.30 -18.17
CA PHE A 181 -7.59 -5.23 -18.71
C PHE A 181 -8.59 -4.40 -17.89
N LEU A 182 -8.34 -4.11 -16.60
CA LEU A 182 -9.24 -3.27 -15.79
C LEU A 182 -9.14 -1.78 -16.18
N VAL A 183 -7.95 -1.32 -16.53
CA VAL A 183 -7.75 0.05 -17.03
C VAL A 183 -8.28 0.17 -18.47
N GLN A 184 -8.10 -0.85 -19.31
CA GLN A 184 -8.66 -0.85 -20.67
C GLN A 184 -10.20 -0.84 -20.67
N TRP A 185 -10.87 -1.45 -19.68
CA TRP A 185 -12.34 -1.45 -19.56
C TRP A 185 -12.91 -0.12 -19.03
N LEU A 186 -12.18 0.56 -18.14
CA LEU A 186 -12.50 1.95 -17.75
C LEU A 186 -12.26 2.95 -18.90
N ILE A 187 -11.29 2.67 -19.77
CA ILE A 187 -11.02 3.49 -20.97
C ILE A 187 -12.02 3.17 -22.10
N SER A 188 -12.46 1.92 -22.27
CA SER A 188 -13.37 1.53 -23.37
C SER A 188 -14.83 1.90 -23.14
N THR A 189 -15.23 2.21 -21.90
CA THR A 189 -16.61 2.62 -21.57
C THR A 189 -16.84 4.14 -21.65
N GLY A 190 -15.82 4.94 -22.01
CA GLY A 190 -16.02 6.26 -22.62
C GLY A 190 -16.87 7.28 -21.82
N ARG A 191 -16.94 7.17 -20.49
CA ARG A 191 -17.73 8.09 -19.64
C ARG A 191 -17.03 8.47 -18.34
N PHE A 192 -15.81 9.01 -18.42
CA PHE A 192 -15.30 9.87 -17.33
C PHE A 192 -14.25 10.91 -17.76
N TRP A 193 -14.09 11.16 -19.06
CA TRP A 193 -13.22 12.24 -19.57
C TRP A 193 -14.06 13.43 -20.04
N LYS A 194 -14.69 14.11 -19.09
CA LYS A 194 -14.99 15.54 -19.20
C LYS A 194 -14.78 16.16 -17.83
N SER A 195 -13.73 16.99 -17.75
CA SER A 195 -13.41 17.92 -16.65
C SER A 195 -12.50 17.36 -15.54
N LEU A 196 -11.19 17.53 -15.70
CA LEU A 196 -10.36 18.45 -14.90
C LEU A 196 -8.87 18.25 -15.23
N ILE A 197 -8.45 18.76 -16.39
CA ILE A 197 -7.10 19.30 -16.56
C ILE A 197 -7.30 20.74 -17.02
N LYS A 198 -7.17 21.68 -16.09
CA LYS A 198 -6.77 23.04 -16.45
C LYS A 198 -5.34 23.18 -15.95
N LEU A 199 -4.40 22.82 -16.83
CA LEU A 199 -3.01 23.25 -16.73
C LEU A 199 -3.04 24.78 -16.73
N THR A 200 -2.79 25.41 -15.59
CA THR A 200 -2.33 26.80 -15.59
C THR A 200 -0.82 26.75 -15.66
N ALA A 201 -0.30 27.04 -16.86
CA ALA A 201 1.04 27.57 -17.01
C ALA A 201 1.07 28.96 -16.37
N GLN A 202 1.92 29.15 -15.37
CA GLN A 202 2.63 30.40 -15.10
C GLN A 202 4.03 30.03 -14.64
#